data_AF-A0A225WW50-F1
#
_entry.id   AF-A0A225WW50-F1
#
_cell.length_a   1.000
_cell.length_b   1.000
_cell.length_c   1.000
_cell.angle_alpha   90.00
_cell.angle_beta   90.00
_cell.angle_gamma   90.00
#
_symmetry.space_group_name_H-M   'P 1'
#
loop_
_entity.id
_entity.type
_entity.pdbx_description
1 polymer ?
#
loop_
_entity_poly.entity_id
_entity_poly.type
_entity_poly.pdbx_seq_one_letter_code
_entity_poly.pdbx_strand_id
1 'polypeptide(L)'
;MYHRKELRDFVYQDPVMRILKLKQIADPKNPVTAPATLVNRFDAAMELIRLLKEAGMIPGSFDAGALFDLDLEAIQTTSRDLFQKLKILVGEVPQSQDPPSLTTTDAVDNLTVSSHYASAAEDGSDTS
;
A
#
# COMPACT_ATOMS: atom_id res chain seq x y z
N MET A 1 -4.90 14.52 4.51
CA MET A 1 -4.27 15.07 5.74
C MET A 1 -4.18 14.06 6.87
N TYR A 2 -5.23 13.28 7.15
CA TYR A 2 -5.28 12.31 8.25
C TYR A 2 -4.14 11.27 8.24
N HIS A 3 -3.92 10.55 7.13
CA HIS A 3 -2.88 9.51 7.05
C HIS A 3 -1.45 10.04 7.25
N ARG A 4 -1.16 11.29 6.86
CA ARG A 4 0.14 11.91 7.17
C ARG A 4 0.34 12.13 8.66
N LYS A 5 -0.74 12.44 9.39
CA LYS A 5 -0.70 12.54 10.85
C LYS A 5 -0.44 11.17 11.46
N GLU A 6 -1.16 10.14 11.02
CA GLU A 6 -0.95 8.76 11.52
C GLU A 6 0.47 8.24 11.27
N LEU A 7 1.09 8.57 10.13
CA LEU A 7 2.50 8.22 9.87
C LEU A 7 3.44 8.96 10.83
N ARG A 8 3.21 10.26 11.08
CA ARG A 8 3.99 11.04 12.06
C ARG A 8 3.86 10.47 13.47
N ASP A 9 2.63 10.19 13.90
CA ASP A 9 2.36 9.67 15.24
C ASP A 9 3.00 8.29 15.40
N PHE A 10 2.92 7.43 14.38
CA PHE A 10 3.60 6.13 14.37
C PHE A 10 5.12 6.27 14.48
N VAL A 11 5.76 7.10 13.65
CA VAL A 11 7.21 7.31 13.71
C VAL A 11 7.66 7.85 15.08
N TYR A 12 6.83 8.68 15.73
CA TYR A 12 7.15 9.24 17.02
C TYR A 12 6.97 8.27 18.18
N GLN A 13 5.99 7.36 18.10
CA GLN A 13 5.59 6.49 19.21
C GLN A 13 6.19 5.09 19.12
N ASP A 14 6.36 4.54 17.92
CA ASP A 14 6.83 3.17 17.71
C ASP A 14 8.26 3.00 18.28
N PRO A 15 8.49 2.00 19.15
CA PRO A 15 9.78 1.80 19.80
C PRO A 15 10.95 1.64 18.82
N VAL A 16 10.74 0.90 17.72
CA VAL A 16 11.76 0.64 16.71
C VAL A 16 12.09 1.94 15.97
N MET A 17 11.08 2.72 15.57
CA MET A 17 11.27 4.01 14.91
C MET A 17 12.00 5.02 15.77
N ARG A 18 11.73 5.01 17.09
CA ARG A 18 12.41 5.86 18.07
C ARG A 18 13.88 5.48 18.22
N ILE A 19 14.21 4.18 18.24
CA ILE A 19 15.59 3.69 18.26
C ILE A 19 16.32 4.18 17.00
N LEU A 20 15.71 4.01 15.82
CA LEU A 20 16.25 4.47 14.54
C LEU A 20 16.36 6.01 14.43
N LYS A 21 15.80 6.76 15.39
CA LYS A 21 15.79 8.23 15.44
C LYS A 21 15.42 8.84 14.10
N LEU A 22 14.31 8.41 13.51
CA LEU A 22 13.90 8.86 12.20
C LEU A 22 13.63 10.38 12.21
N LYS A 23 14.45 11.16 11.50
CA LYS A 23 14.40 12.64 11.57
C LYS A 23 13.50 13.26 10.52
N GLN A 24 13.25 12.55 9.41
CA GLN A 24 12.52 13.06 8.28
C GLN A 24 11.48 12.05 7.82
N ILE A 25 10.25 12.52 7.68
CA ILE A 25 9.16 11.80 7.03
C ILE A 25 9.02 12.42 5.65
N ALA A 26 9.52 11.72 4.65
CA ALA A 26 9.36 12.13 3.26
C ALA A 26 7.92 11.91 2.80
N ASP A 27 7.57 12.57 1.70
CA ASP A 27 6.38 12.26 0.95
C ASP A 27 6.73 11.20 -0.10
N PRO A 28 6.48 9.90 0.16
CA PRO A 28 6.81 8.87 -0.80
C PRO A 28 6.04 9.12 -2.11
N LYS A 29 6.77 9.35 -3.20
CA LYS A 29 6.19 9.57 -4.54
C LYS A 29 6.09 8.29 -5.35
N ASN A 30 6.83 7.26 -4.94
CA ASN A 30 6.92 5.98 -5.62
C ASN A 30 6.31 4.88 -4.75
N PRO A 31 5.76 3.83 -5.37
CA PRO A 31 5.43 2.58 -4.71
C PRO A 31 6.57 2.08 -3.82
N VAL A 32 6.21 1.59 -2.65
CA VAL A 32 7.12 0.89 -1.75
C VAL A 32 6.85 -0.61 -1.84
N THR A 33 7.86 -1.43 -1.61
CA THR A 33 7.71 -2.88 -1.68
C THR A 33 7.38 -3.44 -0.30
N ALA A 34 6.49 -4.44 -0.24
CA ALA A 34 6.16 -5.11 1.01
C ALA A 34 7.42 -5.73 1.66
N PRO A 35 7.57 -5.63 3.00
CA PRO A 35 8.68 -6.27 3.71
C PRO A 35 8.51 -7.79 3.71
N ALA A 36 9.62 -8.52 3.56
CA ALA A 36 9.62 -9.98 3.66
C ALA A 36 9.49 -10.44 5.13
N THR A 37 8.87 -11.59 5.34
CA THR A 37 8.93 -12.29 6.63
C THR A 37 10.26 -13.03 6.72
N LEU A 38 11.05 -12.73 7.76
CA LEU A 38 12.42 -13.22 7.91
C LEU A 38 12.59 -14.00 9.21
N VAL A 39 13.67 -14.78 9.31
CA VAL A 39 13.90 -15.68 10.45
C VAL A 39 14.98 -15.19 11.41
N ASN A 40 15.62 -14.05 11.14
CA ASN A 40 16.63 -13.47 12.00
C ASN A 40 16.52 -11.94 12.07
N ARG A 41 17.04 -11.38 13.17
CA ARG A 41 16.91 -9.95 13.52
C ARG A 41 17.71 -9.04 12.59
N PHE A 42 18.90 -9.47 12.15
CA PHE A 42 19.74 -8.66 11.28
C PHE A 42 19.06 -8.43 9.94
N ASP A 43 18.61 -9.51 9.28
CA ASP A 43 17.92 -9.40 8.00
C ASP A 43 16.62 -8.60 8.16
N ALA A 44 15.87 -8.80 9.26
CA ALA A 44 14.65 -8.03 9.52
C ALA A 44 14.93 -6.53 9.67
N ALA A 45 16.01 -6.15 10.34
CA ALA A 45 16.46 -4.77 10.45
C ALA A 45 16.92 -4.21 9.10
N MET A 46 17.64 -5.00 8.29
CA MET A 46 18.05 -4.61 6.94
C MET A 46 16.85 -4.40 6.02
N GLU A 47 15.81 -5.23 6.13
CA GLU A 47 14.56 -5.05 5.41
C GLU A 47 13.80 -3.79 5.84
N LEU A 48 13.77 -3.49 7.13
CA LEU A 48 13.21 -2.22 7.61
C LEU A 48 13.98 -1.02 7.04
N ILE A 49 15.31 -1.07 7.03
CA ILE A 49 16.15 0.00 6.47
C ILE A 49 15.92 0.14 4.96
N ARG A 50 15.78 -0.97 4.22
CA ARG A 50 15.42 -0.94 2.80
C ARG A 50 14.08 -0.23 2.58
N LEU A 51 13.06 -0.59 3.34
CA LEU A 51 11.73 0.03 3.26
C LEU A 51 11.78 1.54 3.53
N LEU A 52 12.52 1.95 4.56
CA LEU A 52 12.73 3.38 4.86
C LEU A 52 13.40 4.10 3.68
N LYS A 53 14.42 3.49 3.07
CA LYS A 53 15.10 4.06 1.90
C LYS A 53 14.18 4.20 0.70
N GLU A 54 13.34 3.20 0.40
CA GLU A 54 12.34 3.26 -0.68
C GLU A 54 11.33 4.39 -0.45
N ALA A 55 10.93 4.59 0.80
CA ALA A 55 10.06 5.68 1.22
C ALA A 55 10.73 7.06 1.23
N GLY A 56 12.03 7.16 0.92
CA GLY A 56 12.81 8.40 1.00
C GLY A 56 13.08 8.86 2.44
N MET A 57 12.99 7.95 3.41
CA MET A 57 13.21 8.21 4.83
C MET A 57 14.62 7.77 5.23
N ILE A 58 15.28 8.58 6.06
CA ILE A 58 16.68 8.35 6.46
C ILE A 58 16.74 8.20 7.99
N PRO A 59 17.12 7.01 8.51
CA PRO A 59 17.40 6.83 9.93
C PRO A 59 18.48 7.81 10.43
N GLY A 60 18.36 8.25 11.68
CA GLY A 60 19.41 8.98 12.37
C GLY A 60 20.55 8.07 12.82
N SER A 61 21.51 8.62 13.57
CA SER A 61 22.46 7.79 14.31
C SER A 61 21.73 7.08 15.45
N PHE A 62 21.68 5.76 15.40
CA PHE A 62 21.01 4.90 16.37
C PHE A 62 21.99 3.96 17.07
N ASP A 63 21.57 3.43 18.22
CA ASP A 63 22.27 2.36 18.90
C ASP A 63 21.81 1.01 18.32
N ALA A 64 22.73 0.30 17.67
CA ALA A 64 22.43 -1.00 17.09
C ALA A 64 22.13 -2.04 18.18
N GLY A 65 22.78 -1.99 19.34
CA GLY A 65 22.53 -2.91 20.45
C GLY A 65 21.07 -2.85 20.89
N ALA A 66 20.57 -1.63 21.13
CA ALA A 66 19.16 -1.41 21.47
C ALA A 66 18.17 -1.93 20.41
N LEU A 67 18.53 -1.87 19.12
CA LEU A 67 17.72 -2.45 18.04
C LEU A 67 17.74 -3.99 18.07
N PHE A 68 18.90 -4.59 18.36
CA PHE A 68 19.06 -6.05 18.45
C PHE A 68 18.51 -6.66 19.74
N ASP A 69 18.33 -5.86 20.79
CA ASP A 69 17.68 -6.26 22.04
C ASP A 69 16.16 -6.44 21.89
N LEU A 70 15.56 -5.87 20.84
CA LEU A 70 14.15 -6.06 20.52
C LEU A 70 13.86 -7.46 19.96
N ASP A 71 12.60 -7.87 20.11
CA ASP A 71 12.11 -9.11 19.51
C ASP A 71 12.06 -9.00 17.99
N LEU A 72 12.33 -10.13 17.31
CA LEU A 72 12.21 -10.24 15.86
C LEU A 72 10.82 -9.81 15.39
N GLU A 73 9.79 -10.24 16.13
CA GLU A 73 8.40 -9.91 15.84
C GLU A 73 8.12 -8.40 15.95
N ALA A 74 8.77 -7.69 16.88
CA ALA A 74 8.61 -6.25 17.02
C ALA A 74 9.11 -5.53 15.75
N ILE A 75 10.32 -5.88 15.28
CA ILE A 75 10.89 -5.31 14.05
C ILE A 75 10.00 -5.61 12.84
N GLN A 76 9.51 -6.84 12.72
CA GLN A 76 8.64 -7.22 11.61
C GLN A 76 7.28 -6.53 11.65
N THR A 77 6.70 -6.38 12.84
CA THR A 77 5.42 -5.70 13.03
C THR A 77 5.56 -4.23 12.66
N THR A 78 6.60 -3.55 13.14
CA THR A 78 6.91 -2.18 12.72
C THR A 78 7.07 -2.07 11.21
N SER A 79 7.80 -2.99 10.55
CA SER A 79 7.95 -2.98 9.09
C SER A 79 6.62 -3.09 8.36
N ARG A 80 5.72 -4.00 8.79
CA ARG A 80 4.39 -4.15 8.19
C ARG A 80 3.52 -2.92 8.42
N ASP A 81 3.52 -2.38 9.63
CA ASP A 81 2.72 -1.21 9.99
C ASP A 81 3.18 0.05 9.25
N LEU A 82 4.50 0.22 9.11
CA LEU A 82 5.09 1.26 8.28
C LEU A 82 4.63 1.11 6.82
N PHE A 83 4.76 -0.10 6.26
CA PHE A 83 4.36 -0.37 4.88
C PHE A 83 2.88 -0.03 4.63
N GLN A 84 1.95 -0.44 5.51
CA GLN A 84 0.52 -0.11 5.34
C GLN A 84 0.26 1.39 5.34
N LYS A 85 0.94 2.14 6.21
CA LYS A 85 0.82 3.61 6.27
C LYS A 85 1.39 4.28 5.01
N LEU A 86 2.51 3.79 4.49
CA LEU A 86 3.12 4.31 3.27
C LEU A 86 2.27 4.00 2.04
N LYS A 87 1.74 2.79 1.94
CA LYS A 87 0.87 2.33 0.85
C LYS A 87 -0.31 3.28 0.63
N ILE A 88 -1.00 3.64 1.71
CA ILE A 88 -2.13 4.58 1.68
C ILE A 88 -1.69 5.96 1.18
N LEU A 89 -0.48 6.42 1.53
CA LEU A 89 0.02 7.74 1.13
C LEU A 89 0.42 7.82 -0.34
N VAL A 90 0.93 6.72 -0.91
CA VAL A 90 1.29 6.64 -2.34
C VAL A 90 0.03 6.57 -3.22
N GLY A 91 -1.16 6.40 -2.63
CA GLY A 91 -2.41 6.22 -3.36
C GLY A 91 -2.61 4.79 -3.84
N GLU A 92 -1.80 3.84 -3.36
CA GLU A 92 -2.12 2.43 -3.45
C GLU A 92 -3.28 2.17 -2.50
N VAL A 93 -4.49 2.10 -3.07
CA VAL A 93 -5.70 1.76 -2.33
C VAL A 93 -5.41 0.49 -1.53
N PRO A 94 -5.67 0.46 -0.20
CA PRO A 94 -5.72 -0.79 0.53
C PRO A 94 -6.72 -1.66 -0.21
N GLN A 95 -6.22 -2.67 -0.92
CA GLN A 95 -7.05 -3.72 -1.49
C GLN A 95 -7.88 -4.22 -0.32
N SER A 96 -9.13 -3.73 -0.29
CA SER A 96 -10.11 -4.09 0.71
C SER A 96 -10.09 -5.61 0.74
N GLN A 97 -10.01 -6.20 1.93
CA GLN A 97 -10.44 -7.57 2.06
C GLN A 97 -11.93 -7.57 1.72
N ASP A 98 -12.24 -7.66 0.43
CA ASP A 98 -13.60 -7.89 0.00
C ASP A 98 -14.01 -9.25 0.59
N PRO A 99 -15.10 -9.31 1.37
CA PRO A 99 -15.66 -10.61 1.70
C PRO A 99 -16.03 -11.31 0.38
N PRO A 100 -15.82 -12.62 0.23
CA PRO A 100 -16.27 -13.32 -0.95
C PRO A 100 -17.77 -13.07 -1.08
N SER A 101 -18.19 -12.45 -2.19
CA SER A 101 -19.59 -12.21 -2.50
C SER A 101 -20.38 -13.50 -2.34
N LEU A 102 -21.12 -13.60 -1.25
CA LEU A 102 -22.24 -14.52 -1.11
C LEU A 102 -23.36 -13.98 -2.02
N THR A 103 -23.23 -14.18 -3.32
CA THR A 103 -24.40 -14.12 -4.19
C THR A 103 -25.02 -15.50 -4.21
N THR A 104 -25.96 -15.66 -3.29
CA THR A 104 -27.05 -16.62 -3.36
C THR A 104 -27.56 -16.71 -4.79
N THR A 105 -27.29 -17.85 -5.43
CA THR A 105 -27.97 -18.27 -6.65
C THR A 105 -29.41 -18.56 -6.27
N ASP A 106 -30.28 -17.57 -6.43
CA ASP A 106 -31.71 -17.79 -6.54
C ASP A 106 -32.20 -17.22 -7.86
N ALA A 107 -33.12 -17.95 -8.46
CA ALA A 107 -33.49 -17.91 -9.86
C ALA A 107 -34.07 -16.56 -10.32
N VAL A 108 -34.02 -16.30 -11.64
CA VAL A 108 -35.21 -16.14 -12.50
C VAL A 108 -34.78 -15.83 -13.94
N ASP A 109 -35.38 -16.59 -14.84
CA ASP A 109 -35.32 -16.52 -16.29
C ASP A 109 -35.58 -15.13 -16.89
N ASN A 110 -34.88 -14.81 -17.99
CA ASN A 110 -35.52 -14.53 -19.28
C ASN A 110 -34.47 -14.01 -20.29
N LEU A 111 -34.03 -14.89 -21.19
CA LEU A 111 -33.42 -14.47 -22.44
C LEU A 111 -34.52 -13.90 -23.35
N THR A 112 -34.46 -12.61 -23.65
CA THR A 112 -35.09 -12.05 -24.85
C THR A 112 -34.09 -11.16 -25.55
N VAL A 113 -33.51 -11.73 -26.60
CA VAL A 113 -32.72 -11.05 -27.61
C VAL A 113 -33.59 -10.01 -28.31
N SER A 114 -33.25 -8.73 -28.22
CA SER A 114 -33.49 -7.78 -29.31
C SER A 114 -32.79 -6.46 -29.04
N SER A 115 -31.89 -6.07 -29.95
CA SER A 115 -31.61 -4.66 -30.19
C SER A 115 -31.25 -4.49 -31.66
N HIS A 116 -32.19 -3.87 -32.37
CA HIS A 116 -32.15 -3.51 -33.78
C HIS A 116 -31.12 -2.40 -34.04
N TYR A 117 -30.27 -2.58 -35.07
CA TYR A 117 -29.43 -1.51 -35.61
C TYR A 117 -30.27 -0.59 -36.52
N ALA A 118 -30.20 0.71 -36.25
CA ALA A 118 -30.66 1.76 -37.15
C ALA A 118 -29.44 2.36 -37.86
N SER A 119 -29.41 2.30 -39.20
CA SER A 119 -28.39 2.97 -40.02
C SER A 119 -29.01 4.21 -40.66
N ALA A 120 -28.31 5.34 -40.58
CA ALA A 120 -28.71 6.62 -41.15
C ALA A 120 -27.60 7.21 -42.04
N ALA A 121 -28.04 7.81 -43.15
CA ALA A 121 -27.36 8.69 -44.13
C ALA A 121 -26.24 8.01 -44.98
N GLU A 122 -26.02 8.36 -46.26
CA GLU A 122 -25.95 9.70 -46.83
C GLU A 122 -26.45 9.79 -48.29
N ASP A 123 -26.98 10.98 -48.59
CA ASP A 123 -27.44 11.51 -49.88
C ASP A 123 -26.27 12.03 -50.71
N GLY A 124 -26.32 11.86 -52.02
CA GLY A 124 -25.25 12.22 -52.95
C GLY A 124 -25.71 12.20 -54.40
N SER A 125 -26.62 13.12 -54.73
CA SER A 125 -27.02 13.43 -56.10
C SER A 125 -26.05 14.44 -56.73
N ASP A 126 -25.46 14.13 -57.90
CA ASP A 126 -25.37 15.02 -59.07
C ASP A 126 -24.54 14.39 -60.20
N THR A 127 -25.10 14.30 -61.41
CA THR A 127 -24.36 14.56 -62.66
C THR A 127 -25.33 14.99 -63.75
N SER A 128 -25.08 16.20 -64.28
CA SER A 128 -25.63 16.76 -65.52
C SER A 128 -25.14 16.06 -66.77
#